data_AF-A0A970XQP4-F1
#
_entry.id   AF-A0A970XQP4-F1
#
_cell.length_a   1.000
_cell.length_b   1.000
_cell.length_c   1.000
_cell.angle_alpha   90.00
_cell.angle_beta   90.00
_cell.angle_gamma   90.00
#
_symmetry.space_group_name_H-M   'P 1'
#
loop_
_entity.id
_entity.type
_entity.pdbx_description
1 polymer ?
#
loop_
_entity_poly.entity_id
_entity_poly.type
_entity_poly.pdbx_seq_one_letter_code
_entity_poly.pdbx_strand_id
1 'polypeptide(L)' 'MDKEIIFLVEEAPEGGYVARALGHSIFTESDTLDEIREEIKDAVRCHFDEGQRPSMVRLHFSKEEVVAI' A
#
# COMPACT_ATOMS: atom_id res chain seq x y z
N MET A 1 5.08 15.87 -11.09
CA MET A 1 5.09 15.61 -9.64
C MET A 1 3.78 14.97 -9.32
N ASP A 2 3.79 13.67 -9.09
CA ASP A 2 2.57 12.92 -8.81
C ASP A 2 2.04 13.35 -7.45
N LYS A 3 0.89 14.01 -7.45
CA LYS A 3 0.24 14.46 -6.22
C LYS A 3 -0.26 13.28 -5.38
N GLU A 4 -0.33 12.11 -6.00
CA GLU A 4 -0.94 10.92 -5.46
C GLU A 4 -0.10 9.69 -5.82
N ILE A 5 0.05 8.80 -4.85
CA ILE A 5 0.58 7.45 -5.04
C ILE A 5 -0.52 6.45 -4.71
N ILE A 6 -0.65 5.43 -5.56
CA ILE A 6 -1.65 4.37 -5.37
C ILE A 6 -0.94 3.15 -4.81
N PHE A 7 -1.47 2.59 -3.72
CA PHE A 7 -1.09 1.29 -3.21
C PHE A 7 -2.20 0.28 -3.51
N LEU A 8 -1.83 -0.84 -4.11
CA LEU A 8 -2.67 -2.03 -4.14
C LEU A 8 -2.52 -2.72 -2.79
N VAL A 9 -3.62 -3.01 -2.11
CA VAL A 9 -3.63 -3.68 -0.81
C VAL A 9 -4.45 -4.96 -0.94
N GLU A 10 -3.85 -6.07 -0.53
CA GLU A 10 -4.41 -7.42 -0.66
C GLU A 10 -4.35 -8.12 0.70
N GLU A 11 -5.35 -8.96 1.00
CA GLU A 11 -5.28 -9.86 2.15
C GLU A 11 -4.28 -10.97 1.84
N ALA A 12 -3.29 -11.18 2.72
CA ALA A 12 -2.29 -12.22 2.50
C ALA A 12 -2.90 -13.61 2.75
N PRO A 13 -2.44 -14.67 2.04
CA PRO A 13 -2.93 -16.03 2.25
C PRO A 13 -2.78 -16.54 3.69
N GLU A 14 -1.74 -16.07 4.39
CA GLU A 14 -1.42 -16.42 5.77
C GLU A 14 -2.17 -15.55 6.80
N GLY A 15 -2.95 -14.57 6.34
CA GLY A 15 -3.59 -13.54 7.16
C GLY A 15 -2.79 -12.23 7.19
N GLY A 16 -3.45 -11.14 7.56
CA GLY A 16 -2.89 -9.79 7.47
C GLY A 16 -3.04 -9.18 6.08
N TYR A 17 -2.25 -8.14 5.81
CA TYR A 17 -2.34 -7.33 4.61
C TYR A 17 -0.96 -7.12 4.01
N VAL A 18 -0.88 -7.25 2.69
CA VAL A 18 0.29 -6.82 1.90
C VAL A 18 -0.10 -5.61 1.07
N ALA A 19 0.80 -4.65 0.94
CA ALA A 19 0.58 -3.47 0.12
C ALA A 19 1.77 -3.16 -0.78
N ARG A 20 1.48 -2.79 -2.03
CA ARG A 20 2.49 -2.43 -3.04
C ARG A 20 2.13 -1.13 -3.74
N ALA A 21 3.08 -0.20 -3.81
CA ALA A 21 2.92 1.02 -4.58
C ALA A 21 2.97 0.73 -6.10
N LEU A 22 2.05 1.35 -6.84
CA LEU A 22 2.09 1.34 -8.30
C LEU A 22 3.10 2.39 -8.80
N GLY A 23 4.01 1.97 -9.67
CA GLY A 23 5.04 2.85 -10.24
C GLY A 23 6.24 3.12 -9.33
N HIS A 24 6.24 2.61 -8.10
CA HIS A 24 7.34 2.75 -7.14
C HIS A 24 7.72 1.38 -6.54
N SER A 25 8.99 1.20 -6.21
CA SER A 25 9.46 -0.01 -5.55
C SER A 25 9.27 0.09 -4.03
N ILE A 26 8.02 0.24 -3.59
CA ILE A 26 7.63 0.31 -2.17
C ILE A 26 6.68 -0.84 -1.88
N PHE A 27 7.02 -1.62 -0.85
CA PHE A 27 6.27 -2.78 -0.38
C PHE A 27 6.21 -2.74 1.14
N THR A 28 5.06 -3.08 1.70
CA THR A 28 4.82 -3.12 3.16
C THR A 28 3.88 -4.28 3.47
N GLU A 29 3.94 -4.82 4.69
CA GLU A 29 3.10 -5.93 5.14
C GLU A 29 2.81 -5.79 6.63
N SER A 30 1.58 -6.06 7.06
CA SER A 30 1.21 -5.95 8.47
C SER A 30 0.02 -6.83 8.82
N ASP A 31 -0.12 -7.18 10.09
CA ASP A 31 -1.17 -8.07 10.56
C ASP A 31 -2.55 -7.40 10.58
N THR A 32 -2.60 -6.07 10.69
CA THR A 32 -3.85 -5.32 10.78
C THR A 32 -3.96 -4.19 9.76
N LEU A 33 -5.21 -3.80 9.50
CA LEU A 33 -5.55 -2.70 8.59
C LEU A 33 -5.00 -1.34 9.07
N ASP A 34 -4.91 -1.14 10.39
CA ASP A 34 -4.39 0.10 10.95
C ASP A 34 -2.86 0.14 10.89
N GLU A 35 -2.17 -0.98 11.13
CA GLU A 35 -0.71 -1.08 11.01
C GLU A 35 -0.25 -0.85 9.56
N ILE A 36 -0.89 -1.51 8.58
CA ILE A 36 -0.49 -1.36 7.17
C ILE A 36 -0.63 0.10 6.69
N ARG A 37 -1.60 0.86 7.22
CA ARG A 37 -1.76 2.28 6.92
C ARG A 37 -0.61 3.13 7.45
N GLU A 38 -0.13 2.84 8.65
CA GLU A 38 0.99 3.56 9.25
C GLU A 38 2.31 3.18 8.56
N GLU A 39 2.52 1.88 8.30
CA GLU A 39 3.71 1.43 7.57
C GLU A 39 3.80 2.01 6.15
N ILE A 40 2.68 2.09 5.42
CA ILE A 40 2.65 2.75 4.11
C ILE A 40 3.07 4.22 4.22
N LYS A 41 2.57 4.95 5.22
CA LYS A 41 2.95 6.37 5.42
C LYS A 41 4.44 6.49 5.70
N ASP A 42 5.00 5.62 6.53
CA ASP A 42 6.41 5.63 6.89
C ASP A 42 7.30 5.21 5.71
N ALA A 43 6.90 4.18 4.96
CA ALA A 43 7.60 3.77 3.75
C ALA A 43 7.62 4.87 2.70
N VAL A 44 6.51 5.59 2.48
CA VAL A 44 6.47 6.77 1.61
C VAL A 44 7.36 7.90 2.15
N ARG A 45 7.38 8.15 3.45
CA ARG A 45 8.26 9.18 4.04
C ARG A 45 9.75 8.85 3.85
N CYS A 46 10.13 7.58 3.99
CA CYS A 46 11.51 7.13 3.83
C CYS A 46 11.95 7.03 2.36
N HIS A 47 11.03 6.72 1.44
CA HIS A 47 11.37 6.50 0.03
C HIS A 47 11.59 7.80 -0.75
N PHE A 48 10.89 8.88 -0.40
CA PHE A 48 10.93 10.15 -1.13
C PHE A 48 11.70 11.23 -0.38
N ASP A 49 12.59 11.92 -1.10
CA ASP A 49 13.32 13.08 -0.58
C ASP A 49 12.38 14.24 -0.18
N GLU A 50 12.90 15.17 0.61
CA GLU A 50 12.18 16.38 0.99
C GLU A 50 11.71 17.17 -0.25
N GLY A 51 10.43 17.52 -0.27
CA GLY A 51 9.80 18.19 -1.40
C GLY A 51 9.33 17.26 -2.51
N GLN A 52 9.77 15.99 -2.57
CA GLN A 52 9.35 15.00 -3.58
C GLN A 52 8.18 14.11 -3.15
N ARG A 53 7.76 14.22 -1.89
CA ARG A 53 6.71 13.37 -1.32
C ARG A 53 5.35 13.62 -1.99
N PRO A 54 4.59 12.56 -2.30
CA PRO A 54 3.21 12.70 -2.73
C PRO A 54 2.38 13.33 -1.61
N SER A 55 1.43 14.19 -1.98
CA SER A 55 0.51 14.83 -1.01
C SER A 55 -0.60 13.92 -0.52
N MET A 56 -0.85 12.80 -1.23
CA MET A 56 -1.94 11.88 -0.96
C MET A 56 -1.53 10.44 -1.27
N VAL A 57 -1.99 9.51 -0.44
CA VAL A 57 -1.86 8.08 -0.67
C VAL A 57 -3.26 7.50 -0.84
N ARG A 58 -3.49 6.79 -1.93
CA ARG A 58 -4.75 6.08 -2.18
C ARG A 58 -4.54 4.59 -2.02
N LEU A 59 -5.25 4.00 -1.08
CA LEU A 59 -5.26 2.56 -0.87
C LEU A 59 -6.39 1.95 -1.69
N HIS A 60 -6.04 1.04 -2.62
CA HIS A 60 -6.99 0.25 -3.37
C HIS A 60 -7.00 -1.16 -2.79
N PHE A 61 -8.03 -1.48 -2.01
CA PHE A 61 -8.22 -2.81 -1.45
C PHE A 61 -8.85 -3.71 -2.51
N SER A 62 -8.13 -4.75 -2.93
CA SER A 62 -8.64 -5.81 -3.78
C SER A 62 -8.84 -7.08 -2.97
N LYS A 63 -10.04 -7.64 -3.08
CA LYS A 63 -10.38 -8.96 -2.56
C LYS A 63 -10.67 -9.87 -3.73
N GLU A 64 -9.90 -10.94 -3.85
CA GLU A 64 -10.15 -11.97 -4.85
C GLU A 64 -11.12 -13.02 -4.28
N GLU A 65 -12.17 -13.32 -5.04
CA GLU A 65 -13.12 -14.39 -4.71
C GLU A 65 -13.13 -15.40 -5.86
N VAL A 66 -12.99 -16.69 -5.53
CA VAL A 66 -13.03 -17.78 -6.51
C VAL A 66 -14.38 -18.47 -6.42
N VAL A 67 -15.10 -18.49 -7.54
CA VAL A 67 -16.40 -19.17 -7.66
C VAL A 67 -16.30 -20.22 -8.77
N ALA A 68 -16.69 -21.46 -8.46
CA ALA A 68 -16.79 -22.51 -9.46
C ALA A 68 -18.06 -22.33 -10.31
N ILE A 69 -17.95 -22.57 -11.63
CA ILE A 69 -19.06 -22.55 -12.59
C ILE A 69 -19.65 -23.96 -12.71
#